data_AF-A0A8S9NTX6-F1
#
_entry.id   AF-A0A8S9NTX6-F1
#
_cell.length_a   1.000
_cell.length_b   1.000
_cell.length_c   1.000
_cell.angle_alpha   90.00
_cell.angle_beta   90.00
_cell.angle_gamma   90.00
#
_symmetry.space_group_name_H-M   'P 1'
#
loop_
_entity.id
_entity.type
_entity.pdbx_description
1 polymer ?
#
loop_
_entity_poly.entity_id
_entity_poly.type
_entity_poly.pdbx_seq_one_letter_code
_entity_poly.pdbx_strand_id
1 'polypeptide(L)' 'FLRKLATQTVVFHIWKQRNNLIHNQTSLPVAAVFRSIDKELRNVISSRRKNKIFRDLMAMWLR' A
#
# COMPACT_ATOMS: atom_id res chain seq x y z
N PHE A 1 10.36 -5.17 -9.08
CA PHE A 1 10.25 -4.97 -7.62
C PHE A 1 9.00 -4.18 -7.23
N LEU A 2 8.74 -3.02 -7.86
CA LEU A 2 7.55 -2.20 -7.58
C LEU A 2 6.23 -2.98 -7.63
N ARG A 3 5.98 -3.74 -8.72
CA ARG A 3 4.75 -4.55 -8.85
C ARG A 3 4.57 -5.53 -7.71
N LYS A 4 5.63 -6.26 -7.32
CA LYS A 4 5.61 -7.19 -6.18
C LYS A 4 5.24 -6.47 -4.88
N LEU A 5 5.85 -5.32 -4.62
CA LEU A 5 5.55 -4.51 -3.45
C LEU A 5 4.09 -4.04 -3.47
N ALA A 6 3.62 -3.49 -4.59
CA ALA A 6 2.25 -3.02 -4.74
C ALA A 6 1.23 -4.16 -4.58
N THR A 7 1.47 -5.32 -5.19
CA THR A 7 0.61 -6.51 -5.02
C THR A 7 0.53 -6.93 -3.56
N GLN A 8 1.67 -6.99 -2.85
CA GLN A 8 1.69 -7.33 -1.43
C GLN A 8 0.89 -6.32 -0.59
N THR A 9 1.09 -5.02 -0.81
CA THR A 9 0.35 -3.96 -0.11
C THR A 9 -1.16 -4.05 -0.38
N VAL A 10 -1.57 -4.25 -1.64
CA VAL A 10 -2.98 -4.36 -2.03
C VAL A 10 -3.63 -5.58 -1.36
N VAL A 11 -3.01 -6.76 -1.46
CA VAL A 11 -3.53 -8.00 -0.85
C VAL A 11 -3.68 -7.84 0.66
N PHE A 12 -2.68 -7.23 1.31
CA PHE A 12 -2.73 -6.96 2.75
C PHE A 12 -3.90 -6.04 3.13
N HIS A 13 -4.12 -4.93 2.40
CA HIS A 13 -5.21 -4.00 2.68
C HIS A 13 -6.60 -4.60 2.43
N ILE A 14 -6.75 -5.43 1.40
CA ILE A 14 -8.01 -6.16 1.14
C ILE A 14 -8.30 -7.14 2.28
N TRP A 15 -7.32 -7.93 2.69
CA TRP A 15 -7.45 -8.83 3.83
C TRP A 15 -7.79 -8.07 5.12
N LYS A 16 -7.13 -6.93 5.36
CA LYS A 16 -7.39 -6.06 6.51
C LYS A 16 -8.82 -5.51 6.49
N GLN A 17 -9.32 -5.05 5.34
CA GLN A 17 -10.69 -4.58 5.19
C GLN A 17 -11.70 -5.69 5.47
N ARG A 18 -11.48 -6.89 4.92
CA ARG A 18 -12.32 -8.07 5.19
C ARG A 18 -12.37 -8.37 6.69
N ASN A 19 -11.24 -8.34 7.38
CA ASN A 19 -11.21 -8.58 8.82
C ASN A 19 -11.92 -7.48 9.61
N ASN A 20 -11.80 -6.22 9.20
CA ASN A 20 -12.49 -5.11 9.84
C ASN A 20 -14.02 -5.25 9.71
N LEU A 21 -14.50 -5.76 8.56
CA LEU A 21 -15.90 -6.09 8.37
C LEU A 21 -16.36 -7.23 9.28
N ILE A 22 -15.57 -8.31 9.39
CA ILE A 22 -15.93 -9.48 10.20
C ILE A 22 -15.94 -9.16 11.70
N HIS A 23 -14.93 -8.46 12.20
CA HIS A 23 -14.73 -8.27 13.64
C HIS A 23 -15.32 -6.97 14.18
N ASN A 24 -15.31 -5.90 13.39
CA ASN A 24 -15.74 -4.57 13.85
C ASN A 24 -16.98 -4.07 13.11
N GLN A 25 -17.58 -4.89 12.23
CA GLN A 25 -18.75 -4.53 11.42
C GLN A 25 -18.59 -3.21 10.64
N THR A 26 -17.34 -2.79 10.41
CA THR A 26 -17.00 -1.47 9.89
C THR A 26 -16.46 -1.62 8.49
N SER A 27 -17.15 -1.03 7.52
CA SER A 27 -16.69 -0.94 6.14
C SER A 27 -16.01 0.39 5.89
N LEU A 28 -14.75 0.34 5.45
CA LEU A 28 -14.10 1.54 4.94
C LEU A 28 -14.55 1.79 3.50
N PRO A 29 -14.81 3.05 3.11
CA PRO A 29 -15.04 3.40 1.72
C PRO A 29 -13.84 2.99 0.87
N VAL A 30 -14.12 2.50 -0.34
CA VAL A 30 -13.11 2.06 -1.31
C VAL A 30 -12.04 3.14 -1.54
N ALA A 31 -12.45 4.40 -1.66
CA ALA A 31 -11.52 5.54 -1.80
C ALA A 31 -10.56 5.70 -0.60
N ALA A 32 -11.02 5.41 0.63
CA ALA A 32 -10.17 5.47 1.82
C ALA A 32 -9.14 4.33 1.85
N VAL A 33 -9.52 3.14 1.35
CA VAL A 33 -8.60 2.00 1.20
C VAL A 33 -7.54 2.31 0.15
N PHE A 34 -7.93 2.85 -1.01
CA PHE A 34 -6.96 3.27 -2.05
C PHE A 34 -5.97 4.33 -1.54
N ARG A 35 -6.45 5.34 -0.81
CA ARG A 35 -5.59 6.34 -0.16
C ARG A 35 -4.63 5.71 0.86
N SER A 36 -5.08 4.70 1.59
CA SER A 36 -4.26 3.98 2.57
C SER A 36 -3.15 3.17 1.88
N ILE A 37 -3.49 2.49 0.79
CA ILE A 37 -2.52 1.75 -0.05
C ILE A 37 -1.47 2.68 -0.63
N ASP A 38 -1.88 3.80 -1.25
CA ASP A 38 -0.96 4.79 -1.82
C ASP A 38 -0.03 5.38 -0.75
N LYS A 39 -0.57 5.78 0.41
CA LYS A 39 0.22 6.28 1.53
C LYS A 39 1.23 5.25 2.04
N GLU A 40 0.83 3.99 2.17
CA GLU A 40 1.71 2.93 2.65
C GLU A 40 2.83 2.62 1.66
N LEU A 41 2.52 2.51 0.37
CA LEU A 41 3.53 2.36 -0.69
C LEU A 41 4.55 3.49 -0.66
N ARG A 42 4.08 4.75 -0.58
CA ARG A 42 4.96 5.91 -0.48
C ARG A 42 5.84 5.86 0.78
N ASN A 43 5.29 5.46 1.92
CA ASN A 43 6.03 5.35 3.17
C ASN A 43 7.11 4.25 3.12
N VAL A 44 6.77 3.08 2.58
CA VAL A 44 7.73 1.96 2.44
C VAL A 44 8.85 2.34 1.48
N ILE A 45 8.53 2.97 0.35
CA ILE A 45 9.55 3.44 -0.59
C ILE A 45 10.43 4.52 0.04
N SER A 46 9.83 5.51 0.70
CA SER A 46 10.54 6.65 1.30
C SER A 46 11.46 6.23 2.45
N SER A 47 11.00 5.34 3.32
CA SER A 47 11.80 4.81 4.45
C SER A 47 13.03 4.05 3.97
N ARG A 48 12.98 3.45 2.78
CA ARG A 48 14.08 2.66 2.20
C ARG A 48 14.82 3.39 1.08
N ARG A 49 14.60 4.69 0.87
CA ARG A 49 15.16 5.47 -0.25
C ARG A 49 16.70 5.40 -0.41
N LYS A 50 17.43 5.12 0.68
CA LYS A 50 18.89 4.96 0.66
C LYS A 50 19.35 3.64 0.02
N ASN A 51 18.47 2.64 -0.06
CA ASN A 51 18.74 1.38 -0.75
C ASN A 51 18.64 1.60 -2.27
N LYS A 52 19.66 1.16 -3.01
CA LYS A 52 19.74 1.30 -4.48
C LYS A 52 18.49 0.78 -5.20
N ILE A 53 17.87 -0.29 -4.71
CA ILE A 53 16.66 -0.89 -5.29
C ILE A 53 15.44 0.04 -5.15
N PHE A 54 15.39 0.87 -4.11
CA PHE A 54 14.25 1.71 -3.76
C PHE A 54 14.32 3.13 -4.32
N ARG A 55 15.51 3.56 -4.78
CA ARG A 55 15.79 4.93 -5.20
C ARG A 55 14.85 5.42 -6.31
N ASP A 56 14.58 4.57 -7.29
CA ASP A 56 13.76 4.94 -8.46
C ASP A 56 12.28 4.50 -8.33
N LEU A 57 11.94 3.78 -7.26
CA LEU A 57 10.58 3.22 -7.10
C LEU A 57 9.52 4.31 -6.92
N MET A 58 9.84 5.43 -6.27
CA MET A 58 8.88 6.52 -6.05
C MET A 58 8.53 7.19 -7.38
N ALA A 59 9.54 7.47 -8.20
CA ALA A 59 9.34 8.04 -9.53
C ALA A 59 8.51 7.10 -10.41
N MET A 60 8.74 5.79 -10.33
CA MET A 60 7.92 4.80 -11.05
C MET A 60 6.49 4.65 -10.51
N TRP A 61 6.24 4.98 -9.24
CA TRP A 61 4.91 4.93 -8.64
C TRP A 61 4.04 6.15 -8.98
N LEU A 62 4.67 7.32 -9.14
CA LEU A 62 3.99 8.58 -9.47
C LEU A 62 3.76 8.77 -10.98
N ARG A 63 4.28 7.87 -11.80
CA ARG A 63 4.23 7.92 -13.26
C ARG A 63 2.96 7.30 -13.80
#